data_AF-A0A9E4D403-F1
#
_entry.id   AF-A0A9E4D403-F1
#
_cell.length_a   1.000
_cell.length_b   1.000
_cell.length_c   1.000
_cell.angle_alpha   90.00
_cell.angle_beta   90.00
_cell.angle_gamma   90.00
#
_symmetry.space_group_name_H-M   'P 1'
#
loop_
_entity.id
_entity.type
_entity.pdbx_description
1 polymer ?
#
loop_
_entity_poly.entity_id
_entity_poly.type
_entity_poly.pdbx_seq_one_letter_code
_entity_poly.pdbx_strand_id
1 'polypeptide(L)'
;MTAGPGPVVVESDLTHGARRSVHGPCGLIPASLSSRWMAVAGLGDLDGEGTAEIAVANRTPLRRGLVIRRLLDQRLVPGAALAGVTSHHRPAPQIPGGPRDCGAGPAIILATAIRTALLAVRLTNGALQACLLRPDTDAAAFRRALGCACFTPLDRRIRTARN
;
A
#
# COMPACT_ATOMS: atom_id res chain seq x y z
N MET A 1 -19.24 -15.73 0.47
CA MET A 1 -17.83 -15.57 0.83
C MET A 1 -17.07 -15.27 -0.45
N THR A 2 -16.81 -14.00 -0.75
CA THR A 2 -15.84 -13.63 -1.79
C THR A 2 -14.45 -13.90 -1.22
N ALA A 3 -13.82 -14.97 -1.65
CA ALA A 3 -12.43 -15.22 -1.29
C ALA A 3 -11.58 -14.07 -1.83
N GLY A 4 -10.89 -13.37 -0.93
CA GLY A 4 -9.94 -12.33 -1.27
C GLY A 4 -8.80 -12.84 -2.18
N PRO A 5 -7.92 -11.96 -2.65
CA PRO A 5 -6.81 -12.34 -3.49
C PRO A 5 -5.86 -13.17 -2.61
N GLY A 6 -5.44 -14.30 -3.15
CA GLY A 6 -4.26 -14.99 -2.67
C GLY A 6 -2.98 -14.17 -2.96
N PRO A 7 -1.79 -14.78 -2.80
CA PRO A 7 -0.53 -14.04 -2.83
C PRO A 7 -0.28 -13.32 -4.16
N VAL A 8 0.38 -12.17 -4.08
CA VAL A 8 1.05 -11.55 -5.23
C VAL A 8 2.48 -12.08 -5.29
N VAL A 9 2.81 -12.78 -6.38
CA VAL A 9 4.12 -13.41 -6.58
C VAL A 9 4.91 -12.71 -7.67
N VAL A 10 6.23 -12.80 -7.60
CA VAL A 10 7.12 -12.46 -8.72
C VAL A 10 7.44 -13.75 -9.45
N GLU A 11 7.02 -13.84 -10.70
CA GLU A 11 7.35 -14.96 -11.60
C GLU A 11 8.45 -14.51 -12.53
N SER A 12 9.56 -15.24 -12.54
CA SER A 12 10.70 -14.97 -13.41
C SER A 12 10.77 -16.04 -14.48
N ASP A 13 10.90 -15.62 -15.73
CA ASP A 13 11.05 -16.48 -16.89
C ASP A 13 12.31 -16.12 -17.67
N LEU A 14 13.03 -17.13 -18.18
CA LEU A 14 14.32 -16.94 -18.85
C LEU A 14 14.18 -16.24 -20.22
N THR A 15 13.03 -16.34 -20.87
CA THR A 15 12.80 -15.77 -22.21
C THR A 15 11.89 -14.56 -22.18
N HIS A 16 10.97 -14.47 -21.22
CA HIS A 16 9.97 -13.40 -21.10
C HIS A 16 10.28 -12.39 -19.97
N GLY A 17 11.28 -12.67 -19.14
CA GLY A 17 11.65 -11.82 -18.00
C GLY A 17 10.71 -11.98 -16.81
N ALA A 18 10.75 -11.03 -15.86
CA ALA A 18 9.95 -11.09 -14.64
C ALA A 18 8.61 -10.35 -14.76
N ARG A 19 7.54 -10.98 -14.25
CA ARG A 19 6.22 -10.38 -14.07
C ARG A 19 5.75 -10.51 -12.62
N ARG A 20 4.70 -9.74 -12.28
CA ARG A 20 3.97 -9.91 -11.02
C ARG A 20 2.60 -10.47 -11.31
N SER A 21 2.30 -11.57 -10.64
CA SER A 21 1.10 -12.37 -10.83
C SER A 21 0.28 -12.38 -9.54
N VAL A 22 -1.04 -12.26 -9.67
CA VAL A 22 -1.96 -12.31 -8.53
C VAL A 22 -2.64 -13.67 -8.58
N HIS A 23 -2.68 -14.39 -7.46
CA HIS A 23 -3.39 -15.66 -7.38
C HIS A 23 -4.70 -15.47 -6.63
N GLY A 24 -5.73 -16.21 -7.01
CA GLY A 24 -6.99 -16.36 -6.27
C GLY A 24 -7.19 -17.83 -5.87
N PRO A 25 -8.33 -18.15 -5.23
CA PRO A 25 -8.66 -19.52 -4.84
C PRO A 25 -8.74 -20.48 -6.04
N CYS A 26 -9.07 -19.98 -7.24
CA CYS A 26 -9.17 -20.76 -8.47
C CYS A 26 -7.87 -20.77 -9.30
N GLY A 27 -6.76 -20.28 -8.74
CA GLY A 27 -5.46 -20.22 -9.44
C GLY A 27 -5.07 -18.81 -9.89
N LEU A 28 -4.24 -18.72 -10.94
CA LEU A 28 -3.74 -17.45 -11.46
C LEU A 28 -4.88 -16.54 -11.91
N ILE A 29 -4.95 -15.33 -11.37
CA ILE A 29 -5.77 -14.25 -11.91
C ILE A 29 -4.97 -13.67 -13.08
N PRO A 30 -5.48 -13.68 -14.32
CA PRO A 30 -4.77 -13.20 -15.50
C PRO A 30 -4.74 -11.67 -15.56
N ALA A 31 -4.31 -11.03 -14.48
CA ALA A 31 -4.11 -9.61 -14.34
C ALA A 31 -2.66 -9.33 -13.94
N SER A 32 -2.01 -8.43 -14.67
CA SER A 32 -0.62 -8.06 -14.42
C SER A 32 -0.54 -6.64 -13.86
N LEU A 33 0.36 -6.44 -12.89
CA LEU A 33 0.68 -5.11 -12.39
C LEU A 33 1.75 -4.47 -13.28
N SER A 34 1.37 -3.47 -14.06
CA SER A 34 2.25 -2.80 -15.02
C SER A 34 3.25 -1.85 -14.34
N SER A 35 4.23 -2.32 -13.56
CA SER A 35 5.45 -1.54 -13.22
C SER A 35 6.55 -2.37 -12.56
N ARG A 36 7.73 -2.34 -13.16
CA ARG A 36 8.95 -3.04 -12.71
C ARG A 36 9.52 -2.50 -11.38
N TRP A 37 9.14 -1.28 -10.97
CA TRP A 37 9.69 -0.58 -9.81
C TRP A 37 8.72 -0.32 -8.66
N MET A 38 7.56 -0.96 -8.66
CA MET A 38 6.60 -0.81 -7.58
C MET A 38 6.78 -1.86 -6.48
N ALA A 39 6.42 -1.54 -5.23
CA ALA A 39 6.33 -2.48 -4.11
C ALA A 39 4.86 -2.70 -3.77
N VAL A 40 4.47 -3.95 -3.52
CA VAL A 40 3.17 -4.23 -2.90
C VAL A 40 3.24 -3.71 -1.46
N ALA A 41 2.42 -2.71 -1.15
CA ALA A 41 2.35 -2.07 0.16
C ALA A 41 1.16 -2.59 0.99
N GLY A 42 0.19 -3.24 0.35
CA GLY A 42 -0.97 -3.83 1.00
C GLY A 42 -1.73 -4.73 0.03
N LEU A 43 -2.38 -5.75 0.57
CA LEU A 43 -3.23 -6.70 -0.15
C LEU A 43 -4.37 -7.13 0.79
N GLY A 44 -5.60 -7.09 0.31
CA GLY A 44 -6.78 -7.49 1.08
C GLY A 44 -7.95 -6.55 0.82
N ASP A 45 -9.02 -6.67 1.60
CA ASP A 45 -10.11 -5.69 1.62
C ASP A 45 -9.63 -4.44 2.36
N LEU A 46 -9.28 -3.39 1.61
CA LEU A 46 -8.63 -2.18 2.13
C LEU A 46 -9.62 -1.03 2.36
N ASP A 47 -10.87 -1.17 1.94
CA ASP A 47 -11.95 -0.22 2.21
C ASP A 47 -13.11 -0.80 3.02
N GLY A 48 -13.14 -2.11 3.26
CA GLY A 48 -14.13 -2.80 4.10
C GLY A 48 -15.40 -3.24 3.35
N GLU A 49 -15.40 -3.15 2.02
CA GLU A 49 -16.58 -3.45 1.18
C GLU A 49 -16.63 -4.92 0.72
N GLY A 50 -15.71 -5.77 1.18
CA GLY A 50 -15.66 -7.20 0.87
C GLY A 50 -15.10 -7.52 -0.54
N THR A 51 -14.70 -6.50 -1.28
CA THR A 51 -13.86 -6.61 -2.48
C THR A 51 -12.43 -6.35 -2.08
N ALA A 52 -11.48 -6.95 -2.78
CA ALA A 52 -10.09 -6.80 -2.42
C ALA A 52 -9.31 -5.89 -3.35
N GLU A 53 -8.35 -5.22 -2.75
CA GLU A 53 -7.46 -4.26 -3.36
C GLU A 53 -6.01 -4.71 -3.27
N ILE A 54 -5.24 -4.24 -4.24
CA ILE A 54 -3.79 -4.26 -4.21
C ILE A 54 -3.31 -2.83 -4.09
N ALA A 55 -2.64 -2.53 -2.99
CA ALA A 55 -1.98 -1.26 -2.77
C ALA A 55 -0.53 -1.34 -3.23
N VAL A 56 -0.16 -0.42 -4.11
CA VAL A 56 1.11 -0.47 -4.81
C VAL A 56 1.83 0.87 -4.65
N ALA A 57 2.93 0.88 -3.91
CA ALA A 57 3.72 2.08 -3.65
C ALA A 57 4.97 2.11 -4.53
N ASN A 58 5.38 3.30 -4.98
CA ASN A 58 6.55 3.40 -5.84
C ASN A 58 7.87 3.27 -5.04
N ARG A 59 8.82 2.50 -5.59
CA ARG A 59 10.18 2.37 -5.07
C ARG A 59 11.16 3.39 -5.65
N THR A 60 10.81 4.12 -6.70
CA THR A 60 11.70 5.12 -7.31
C THR A 60 11.50 6.51 -6.70
N PRO A 61 12.58 7.31 -6.57
CA PRO A 61 12.48 8.72 -6.19
C PRO A 61 11.68 9.57 -7.18
N LEU A 62 11.61 9.14 -8.45
CA LEU A 62 11.06 9.88 -9.59
C LEU A 62 9.52 9.88 -9.67
N ARG A 63 8.83 8.96 -8.99
CA ARG A 63 7.36 8.86 -9.05
C ARG A 63 6.77 8.41 -7.70
N ARG A 64 7.06 9.15 -6.63
CA ARG A 64 6.60 8.83 -5.27
C ARG A 64 5.07 8.92 -5.14
N GLY A 65 4.45 7.78 -4.83
CA GLY A 65 3.02 7.68 -4.63
C GLY A 65 2.56 6.26 -4.32
N LEU A 66 1.29 6.15 -3.99
CA LEU A 66 0.52 4.94 -3.76
C LEU A 66 -0.58 4.87 -4.81
N VAL A 67 -0.78 3.70 -5.41
CA VAL A 67 -1.87 3.41 -6.34
C VAL A 67 -2.63 2.20 -5.82
N ILE A 68 -3.96 2.27 -5.85
CA ILE A 68 -4.86 1.17 -5.55
C ILE A 68 -5.36 0.56 -6.87
N ARG A 69 -5.29 -0.77 -6.94
CA ARG A 69 -5.96 -1.57 -7.96
C ARG A 69 -7.03 -2.43 -7.30
N ARG A 70 -8.26 -2.35 -7.78
CA ARG A 70 -9.36 -3.18 -7.29
C ARG A 70 -9.43 -4.47 -8.10
N LEU A 71 -9.67 -5.59 -7.43
CA LEU A 71 -9.88 -6.87 -8.06
C LEU A 71 -11.38 -7.10 -8.28
N LEU A 72 -11.84 -6.87 -9.50
CA LEU A 72 -13.23 -7.10 -9.92
C LEU A 72 -13.25 -8.14 -11.03
N ASP A 73 -14.01 -9.21 -10.87
CA ASP A 73 -14.20 -10.26 -11.88
C ASP A 73 -12.88 -10.74 -12.51
N GLN A 74 -11.90 -11.05 -11.66
CA GLN A 74 -10.55 -11.48 -12.06
C GLN A 74 -9.76 -10.45 -12.89
N ARG A 75 -10.10 -9.16 -12.77
CA ARG A 75 -9.41 -8.05 -13.43
C ARG A 75 -8.97 -7.02 -12.41
N LEU A 76 -7.81 -6.42 -12.66
CA LEU A 76 -7.31 -5.28 -11.90
C LEU A 76 -7.78 -3.98 -12.54
N VAL A 77 -8.72 -3.29 -11.91
CA VAL A 77 -9.21 -1.99 -12.37
C VAL A 77 -8.57 -0.85 -11.56
N PRO A 78 -8.42 0.36 -12.12
CA PRO A 78 -8.00 1.53 -11.34
C PRO A 78 -8.96 1.79 -10.16
N GLY A 79 -8.42 2.06 -8.97
CA GLY A 79 -9.20 2.49 -7.80
C GLY A 79 -8.92 3.95 -7.45
N ALA A 80 -7.84 4.18 -6.73
CA ALA A 80 -7.43 5.51 -6.24
C ALA A 80 -5.91 5.68 -6.35
N ALA A 81 -5.44 6.92 -6.29
CA ALA A 81 -4.01 7.22 -6.25
C ALA A 81 -3.72 8.37 -5.28
N LEU A 82 -2.56 8.32 -4.63
CA LEU A 82 -2.08 9.34 -3.71
C LEU A 82 -0.60 9.61 -4.00
N ALA A 83 -0.27 10.84 -4.36
CA ALA A 83 1.11 11.27 -4.53
C ALA A 83 1.79 11.57 -3.19
N GLY A 84 3.11 11.81 -3.21
CA GLY A 84 3.79 12.38 -2.04
C GLY A 84 4.03 11.39 -0.89
N VAL A 85 3.96 10.08 -1.17
CA VAL A 85 4.26 9.00 -0.20
C VAL A 85 5.29 8.02 -0.76
N THR A 86 5.98 7.28 0.10
CA THR A 86 6.97 6.28 -0.31
C THR A 86 7.09 5.14 0.69
N SER A 87 7.38 3.95 0.18
CA SER A 87 7.83 2.78 0.94
C SER A 87 9.34 2.51 0.76
N HIS A 88 10.09 3.44 0.15
CA HIS A 88 11.51 3.22 -0.15
C HIS A 88 12.44 3.95 0.83
N HIS A 89 13.42 3.21 1.36
CA HIS A 89 14.53 3.73 2.16
C HIS A 89 15.83 2.97 1.83
N ARG A 90 16.88 3.67 1.39
CA ARG A 90 18.26 3.16 1.44
C ARG A 90 18.90 3.73 2.71
N PRO A 91 19.53 2.95 3.61
CA PRO A 91 20.05 1.58 3.48
C PRO A 91 19.16 0.50 4.12
N ALA A 92 17.83 0.68 4.17
CA ALA A 92 16.98 -0.25 4.91
C ALA A 92 17.08 -1.68 4.34
N PRO A 93 17.21 -2.72 5.20
CA PRO A 93 17.27 -4.11 4.77
C PRO A 93 15.92 -4.62 4.25
N GLN A 94 14.84 -3.88 4.48
CA GLN A 94 13.47 -4.24 4.13
C GLN A 94 12.75 -3.01 3.56
N ILE A 95 11.68 -3.25 2.80
CA ILE A 95 10.78 -2.19 2.33
C ILE A 95 9.94 -1.74 3.53
N PRO A 96 10.13 -0.53 4.08
CA PRO A 96 9.34 -0.07 5.21
C PRO A 96 7.89 0.22 4.84
N GLY A 97 7.01 0.03 5.81
CA GLY A 97 5.57 0.22 5.67
C GLY A 97 4.83 -1.11 5.54
N GLY A 98 3.53 -1.04 5.29
CA GLY A 98 2.69 -2.23 5.18
C GLY A 98 1.25 -1.98 5.60
N PRO A 99 0.36 -2.98 5.42
CA PRO A 99 -1.00 -2.91 5.90
C PRO A 99 -1.04 -2.98 7.44
N ARG A 100 -2.04 -2.34 8.02
CA ARG A 100 -2.32 -2.30 9.46
C ARG A 100 -3.81 -2.16 9.69
N ASP A 101 -4.36 -2.95 10.61
CA ASP A 101 -5.67 -2.71 11.20
C ASP A 101 -5.55 -2.69 12.72
N CYS A 102 -6.03 -1.63 13.36
CA CYS A 102 -6.04 -1.45 14.81
C CYS A 102 -7.47 -1.35 15.37
N GLY A 103 -8.47 -1.88 14.66
CA GLY A 103 -9.87 -1.90 15.07
C GLY A 103 -10.72 -0.75 14.51
N ALA A 104 -10.11 0.23 13.84
CA ALA A 104 -10.82 1.28 13.12
C ALA A 104 -10.86 1.03 11.60
N GLY A 105 -10.45 -0.15 11.14
CA GLY A 105 -10.35 -0.54 9.74
C GLY A 105 -8.94 -0.42 9.15
N PRO A 106 -8.74 -1.03 7.98
CA PRO A 106 -7.45 -1.16 7.32
C PRO A 106 -6.83 0.19 6.95
N ALA A 107 -5.52 0.27 7.08
CA ALA A 107 -4.70 1.39 6.66
C ALA A 107 -3.37 0.87 6.10
N ILE A 108 -2.74 1.66 5.24
CA ILE A 108 -1.40 1.39 4.71
C ILE A 108 -0.46 2.40 5.37
N ILE A 109 0.53 1.89 6.09
CA ILE A 109 1.56 2.71 6.73
C ILE A 109 2.64 3.02 5.70
N LEU A 110 2.88 4.30 5.45
CA LEU A 110 3.90 4.80 4.53
C LEU A 110 4.63 5.99 5.15
N ALA A 111 5.81 6.30 4.62
CA ALA A 111 6.42 7.61 4.88
C ALA A 111 5.93 8.64 3.86
N THR A 112 6.03 9.92 4.21
CA THR A 112 6.02 10.97 3.19
C THR A 112 7.11 10.68 2.15
N ALA A 113 6.91 11.13 0.91
CA ALA A 113 8.01 11.50 0.02
C ALA A 113 8.97 12.40 0.83
N ILE A 114 10.25 12.57 0.59
CA ILE A 114 11.15 13.28 1.54
C ILE A 114 11.32 12.68 2.95
N ARG A 115 10.44 11.78 3.43
CA ARG A 115 10.61 10.94 4.64
C ARG A 115 10.72 11.70 5.96
N THR A 116 9.98 12.79 6.08
CA THR A 116 9.85 13.63 7.28
C THR A 116 8.74 13.19 8.23
N ALA A 117 7.90 12.22 7.83
CA ALA A 117 6.81 11.73 8.68
C ALA A 117 6.30 10.36 8.22
N LEU A 118 5.68 9.62 9.15
CA LEU A 118 4.83 8.46 8.84
C LEU A 118 3.36 8.86 8.76
N LEU A 119 2.68 8.24 7.82
CA LEU A 119 1.27 8.42 7.53
C LEU A 119 0.55 7.08 7.64
N ALA A 120 -0.66 7.10 8.17
CA ALA A 120 -1.66 6.06 7.93
C ALA A 120 -2.51 6.50 6.75
N VAL A 121 -2.48 5.75 5.65
CA VAL A 121 -3.30 6.01 4.47
C VAL A 121 -4.46 5.03 4.43
N ARG A 122 -5.69 5.53 4.44
CA ARG A 122 -6.91 4.72 4.38
C ARG A 122 -7.58 4.90 3.03
N LEU A 123 -8.14 3.82 2.50
CA LEU A 123 -9.09 3.90 1.40
C LEU A 123 -10.49 4.00 2.01
N THR A 124 -11.21 5.07 1.70
CA THR A 124 -12.56 5.32 2.24
C THR A 124 -13.40 5.95 1.16
N ASN A 125 -14.53 5.33 0.82
CA ASN A 125 -15.42 5.79 -0.24
C ASN A 125 -14.69 6.02 -1.57
N GLY A 126 -13.79 5.11 -1.94
CA GLY A 126 -12.98 5.21 -3.17
C GLY A 126 -11.90 6.30 -3.16
N ALA A 127 -11.66 6.99 -2.04
CA ALA A 127 -10.64 8.02 -1.92
C ALA A 127 -9.57 7.65 -0.90
N LEU A 128 -8.32 8.07 -1.15
CA LEU A 128 -7.21 7.88 -0.21
C LEU A 128 -7.11 9.06 0.76
N GLN A 129 -7.21 8.77 2.04
CA GLN A 129 -7.07 9.75 3.13
C GLN A 129 -5.80 9.46 3.92
N ALA A 130 -4.91 10.45 4.00
CA ALA A 130 -3.66 10.34 4.75
C ALA A 130 -3.77 11.04 6.10
N CYS A 131 -3.45 10.32 7.17
CA CYS A 131 -3.38 10.85 8.53
C CYS A 131 -1.93 10.83 9.02
N LEU A 132 -1.44 11.94 9.57
CA LEU A 132 -0.13 11.99 10.21
C LEU A 132 -0.11 11.11 11.46
N LEU A 133 0.87 10.22 11.54
CA LEU A 133 1.12 9.45 12.76
C LEU A 133 2.26 10.06 13.58
N ARG A 134 3.39 10.41 12.94
CA ARG A 134 4.63 10.80 13.62
C ARG A 134 5.66 11.42 12.69
N PRO A 135 6.60 12.26 13.20
CA PRO A 135 7.57 13.00 12.39
C PRO A 135 8.87 12.23 12.12
N ASP A 136 8.98 10.98 12.55
CA ASP A 136 10.21 10.19 12.40
C ASP A 136 9.93 8.87 11.66
N THR A 137 10.90 8.43 10.86
CA THR A 137 10.72 7.40 9.83
C THR A 137 11.78 6.29 9.88
N ASP A 138 12.36 6.06 11.07
CA ASP A 138 13.33 4.98 11.32
C ASP A 138 12.67 3.57 11.33
N ALA A 139 13.43 2.50 11.60
CA ALA A 139 12.85 1.16 11.61
C ALA A 139 11.92 0.91 12.83
N ALA A 140 12.27 1.43 14.01
CA ALA A 140 11.49 1.24 15.23
C ALA A 140 10.15 1.98 15.15
N ALA A 141 10.18 3.17 14.57
CA ALA A 141 9.08 3.98 14.12
C ALA A 141 8.03 3.20 13.32
N PHE A 142 8.43 2.59 12.20
CA PHE A 142 7.55 1.77 11.38
C PHE A 142 7.02 0.57 12.15
N ARG A 143 7.88 -0.14 12.90
CA ARG A 143 7.46 -1.31 13.69
C ARG A 143 6.39 -0.98 14.72
N ARG A 144 6.54 0.12 15.46
CA ARG A 144 5.51 0.59 16.40
C ARG A 144 4.22 0.99 15.69
N ALA A 145 4.34 1.70 14.56
CA ALA A 145 3.19 2.17 13.79
C ALA A 145 2.36 0.98 13.30
N LEU A 146 3.01 -0.03 12.72
CA LEU A 146 2.41 -1.29 12.27
C LEU A 146 1.84 -2.11 13.44
N GLY A 147 2.52 -2.16 14.58
CA GLY A 147 2.10 -2.93 15.76
C GLY A 147 1.00 -2.29 16.61
N CYS A 148 0.28 -1.29 16.09
CA CYS A 148 -0.83 -0.62 16.79
C CYS A 148 -0.49 -0.05 18.18
N ALA A 149 0.79 0.26 18.44
CA ALA A 149 1.17 0.87 19.69
C ALA A 149 0.41 2.19 19.88
N CYS A 150 -0.12 2.42 21.09
CA CYS A 150 -0.76 3.69 21.42
C CYS A 150 0.26 4.82 21.27
N PHE A 151 -0.11 5.85 20.53
CA PHE A 151 0.68 7.07 20.38
C PHE A 151 -0.12 8.25 20.89
N THR A 152 0.56 9.19 21.52
CA THR A 152 0.01 10.51 21.77
C THR A 152 -0.25 11.18 20.41
N PRO A 153 -1.49 11.58 20.08
CA PRO A 153 -1.76 12.24 18.81
C PRO A 153 -0.93 13.51 18.69
N LEU A 154 -0.19 13.65 17.57
CA LEU A 154 0.29 14.97 17.16
C LEU A 154 -0.91 15.72 16.60
N ASP A 155 -1.22 16.84 17.22
CA ASP A 155 -2.43 17.64 17.02
C ASP A 155 -2.45 18.38 15.66
N ARG A 156 -2.21 17.68 14.54
CA ARG A 156 -2.15 18.27 13.20
C ARG A 156 -2.85 17.40 12.17
N ARG A 157 -4.10 17.77 11.88
CA ARG A 157 -4.80 17.35 10.66
C ARG A 157 -4.01 17.82 9.44
N ILE A 158 -3.45 16.90 8.65
CA ILE A 158 -2.83 17.26 7.35
C ILE A 158 -3.92 17.24 6.27
N ARG A 159 -3.84 18.27 5.42
CA ARG A 159 -4.81 18.69 4.39
C ARG A 159 -5.22 17.57 3.45
N THR A 160 -6.53 17.49 3.19
CA THR A 160 -7.10 16.84 2.00
C THR A 160 -6.70 17.60 0.75
N ALA A 161 -6.04 16.96 -0.21
CA ALA A 161 -5.89 17.49 -1.56
C ALA A 161 -7.06 16.97 -2.43
N ARG A 162 -7.92 17.88 -2.88
CA ARG A 162 -8.78 17.66 -4.06
C ARG A 162 -8.01 18.17 -5.28
N ASN A 163 -8.01 17.33 -6.33
CA ASN A 163 -7.55 17.50 -7.71
C ASN A 163 -6.14 18.05 -7.95
#